data_AF-A0A943SK94-F1
#
_entry.id   AF-A0A943SK94-F1
#
_cell.length_a   1.000
_cell.length_b   1.000
_cell.length_c   1.000
_cell.angle_alpha   90.00
_cell.angle_beta   90.00
_cell.angle_gamma   90.00
#
_symmetry.space_group_name_H-M   'P 1'
#
loop_
_entity.id
_entity.type
_entity.pdbx_description
1 polymer ?
#
loop_
_entity_poly.entity_id
_entity_poly.type
_entity_poly.pdbx_seq_one_letter_code
_entity_poly.pdbx_strand_id
1 'polypeptide(L)' 'MEEHVCGNCVHFRLHYIRQPWGRYDALSYGHCVYPRCKKRKTGQPACPHWQLARQEESEDSPLEE' A
#
# COMPACT_ATOMS: atom_id res chain seq x y z
N MET A 1 8.77 -8.92 13.36
CA MET A 1 9.35 -7.63 12.91
C MET A 1 8.44 -7.16 11.80
N GLU A 2 7.77 -6.01 11.93
CA GLU A 2 7.07 -5.43 10.79
C GLU A 2 8.13 -4.99 9.77
N GLU A 3 8.08 -5.54 8.56
CA GLU A 3 9.00 -5.13 7.51
C GLU A 3 8.61 -3.73 7.01
N HIS A 4 9.51 -2.76 7.15
CA HIS A 4 9.35 -1.43 6.56
C HIS A 4 9.53 -1.54 5.04
N VAL A 5 8.42 -1.69 4.33
CA VAL A 5 8.39 -1.80 2.87
C VAL A 5 7.71 -0.60 2.24
N CYS A 6 7.84 -0.43 0.93
CA CYS A 6 7.13 0.66 0.25
C CYS A 6 5.61 0.48 0.35
N GLY A 7 5.10 -0.76 0.36
CA GLY A 7 3.67 -1.08 0.35
C GLY A 7 2.87 -0.55 1.55
N ASN A 8 3.50 -0.44 2.73
CA ASN A 8 2.87 0.09 3.95
C ASN A 8 3.29 1.54 4.25
N CYS A 9 3.86 2.25 3.26
CA CYS A 9 4.31 3.64 3.41
C CYS A 9 3.22 4.64 3.01
N VAL A 10 3.02 5.71 3.79
CA VAL A 10 2.09 6.81 3.50
C VAL A 10 2.42 7.55 2.19
N HIS A 11 3.67 7.50 1.74
CA HIS A 11 4.13 8.14 0.50
C HIS A 11 4.06 7.22 -0.72
N PHE A 12 3.63 5.97 -0.57
CA PHE A 12 3.49 5.05 -1.69
C PHE A 12 2.08 5.12 -2.28
N ARG A 13 2.00 5.03 -3.60
CA ARG A 13 0.76 5.04 -4.38
C ARG A 13 0.77 3.79 -5.25
N LEU A 14 -0.10 2.86 -4.93
CA LEU A 14 -0.23 1.59 -5.64
C LEU A 14 -0.95 1.80 -6.97
N HIS A 15 -0.51 1.10 -8.01
CA HIS A 15 -1.25 1.08 -9.26
C HIS A 15 -2.39 0.07 -9.20
N TYR A 16 -3.50 0.47 -9.80
CA TYR A 16 -4.66 -0.39 -10.00
C TYR A 16 -4.97 -0.44 -11.49
N ILE A 17 -5.41 -1.61 -11.96
CA ILE A 17 -5.96 -1.78 -13.31
C ILE A 17 -7.45 -2.03 -13.20
N ARG A 18 -8.22 -1.46 -14.12
CA ARG A 18 -9.66 -1.73 -14.23
C ARG A 18 -9.87 -2.96 -15.10
N GLN A 19 -10.59 -3.94 -14.59
CA GLN A 19 -10.94 -5.16 -15.29
C GLN A 19 -12.22 -4.98 -16.12
N PRO A 20 -12.47 -5.85 -17.12
CA PRO A 20 -13.67 -5.77 -17.95
C PRO A 20 -14.98 -5.81 -17.17
N TRP A 21 -15.02 -6.54 -16.04
CA TRP A 21 -16.18 -6.64 -15.16
C TRP A 21 -16.30 -5.49 -14.13
N GLY A 22 -15.54 -4.41 -14.32
CA GLY A 22 -15.68 -3.17 -13.54
C GLY A 22 -14.95 -3.14 -12.19
N ARG A 23 -14.25 -4.22 -11.81
CA ARG A 23 -13.41 -4.24 -10.59
C ARG A 23 -12.03 -3.65 -10.85
N TYR A 24 -11.40 -3.18 -9.78
CA TYR A 24 -10.02 -2.71 -9.78
C TYR A 24 -9.13 -3.71 -9.07
N ASP A 25 -8.07 -4.14 -9.75
CA ASP A 25 -7.07 -5.03 -9.17
C ASP A 25 -5.77 -4.28 -8.91
N ALA A 26 -5.24 -4.48 -7.70
CA ALA A 26 -3.95 -3.95 -7.29
C ALA A 26 -2.81 -4.64 -8.05
N LEU A 27 -1.86 -3.85 -8.56
CA LEU A 27 -0.62 -4.35 -9.11
C LEU A 27 0.44 -4.53 -8.02
N SER A 28 1.53 -5.24 -8.31
CA SER A 28 2.66 -5.40 -7.38
C SER A 28 3.64 -4.20 -7.35
N TYR A 29 3.30 -3.11 -8.05
CA TYR A 29 4.16 -1.93 -8.16
C TYR A 29 3.34 -0.63 -8.23
N GLY A 30 4.02 0.47 -7.97
CA GLY A 30 3.47 1.81 -8.04
C GLY A 30 4.56 2.85 -7.92
N HIS A 31 4.25 3.95 -7.24
CA HIS A 31 5.15 5.08 -7.08
C HIS A 31 5.33 5.49 -5.62
N CYS A 32 6.58 5.68 -5.20
CA CYS A 32 6.87 6.50 -4.04
C CYS A 32 6.93 7.96 -4.50
N VAL A 33 6.03 8.80 -3.99
CA VAL A 33 5.90 10.19 -4.47
C VAL A 33 6.87 11.17 -3.78
N TYR A 34 7.55 10.74 -2.72
CA TYR A 34 8.40 11.60 -1.88
C TYR A 34 9.88 11.15 -1.84
N PRO A 35 10.85 12.08 -1.78
CA PRO A 35 10.74 13.51 -2.12
C PRO A 35 10.55 13.76 -3.63
N ARG A 36 10.63 12.71 -4.44
CA ARG A 36 10.40 12.74 -5.88
C ARG A 36 9.68 11.46 -6.29
N CYS A 37 8.90 11.51 -7.37
CA CYS A 37 8.22 10.36 -7.91
C CYS A 37 9.21 9.30 -8.42
N LYS A 38 9.19 8.11 -7.80
CA LYS A 38 10.07 6.97 -8.10
C LYS A 38 9.24 5.70 -8.24
N LYS A 39 9.47 4.91 -9.30
CA LYS A 39 8.86 3.57 -9.44
C LYS A 39 9.37 2.66 -8.33
N ARG A 40 8.45 1.98 -7.62
CA ARG A 40 8.75 1.05 -6.51
C ARG A 40 7.84 -0.16 -6.57
N LYS A 41 8.28 -1.29 -6.01
CA LYS A 41 7.43 -2.47 -5.77
C LYS A 41 6.86 -2.44 -4.36
N THR A 42 5.71 -3.07 -4.15
CA THR A 42 5.05 -3.14 -2.83
C THR A 42 5.95 -3.74 -1.75
N GLY A 43 6.59 -4.88 -2.04
CA GLY A 43 7.52 -5.56 -1.12
C GLY A 43 8.95 -5.03 -1.15
N GLN A 44 9.22 -3.91 -1.82
CA GLN A 44 10.57 -3.35 -1.84
C GLN A 44 10.89 -2.71 -0.48
N PRO A 45 12.11 -2.90 0.08
CA PRO A 45 12.53 -2.20 1.29
C PRO A 45 12.31 -0.71 1.19
N ALA A 46 11.81 -0.12 2.27
CA ALA A 46 11.47 1.28 2.29
C ALA A 46 12.70 2.20 2.23
N CYS A 47 12.49 3.45 1.83
CA CYS A 47 13.54 4.47 1.84
C CYS A 47 13.62 5.18 3.20
N PRO A 48 14.65 6.01 3.44
CA PRO A 48 14.80 6.73 4.72
C PRO A 48 13.66 7.68 5.10
N HIS A 49 12.78 8.05 4.15
CA HIS A 49 11.60 8.88 4.40
C HIS A 49 10.33 8.06 4.65
N TRP A 50 10.46 6.78 4.97
CA TRP A 50 9.31 5.93 5.23
C TRP A 50 8.54 6.40 6.45
N GLN A 51 7.22 6.37 6.34
CA GLN A 51 6.28 6.59 7.43
C GLN A 51 5.11 5.63 7.22
N LEU A 52 4.69 4.97 8.29
CA LEU A 52 3.60 4.00 8.24
C LEU A 52 2.31 4.68 7.75
N ALA A 53 1.64 4.07 6.77
CA ALA A 53 0.29 4.47 6.41
C ALA A 53 -0.66 4.09 7.55
N ARG A 54 -1.52 5.01 8.00
CA ARG A 54 -2.54 4.71 9.02
C ARG A 54 -3.38 3.53 8.53
N GLN A 55 -3.32 2.41 9.25
CA GLN A 55 -4.24 1.30 9.05
C GLN A 55 -5.53 1.67 9.78
N GLU A 56 -6.64 1.82 9.07
CA GLU A 56 -7.94 1.87 9.74
C GLU A 56 -8.28 0.43 10.13
N GLU A 57 -8.17 0.12 11.43
CA GLU A 57 -8.68 -1.12 11.99
C GLU A 57 -10.20 -1.15 11.74
N SER A 58 -10.66 -1.95 10.79
CA SER A 58 -12.06 -2.34 10.73
C SER A 58 -12.31 -3.33 11.86
N GLU A 59 -12.82 -2.84 12.99
CA GLU A 59 -13.46 -3.65 14.04
C GLU A 59 -14.70 -4.35 13.45
N ASP A 60 -14.50 -5.46 12.75
CA ASP A 60 -15.54 -6.48 12.58
C ASP A 60 -15.24 -7.59 13.59
N SER A 61 -15.64 -7.34 14.84
CA SER A 61 -15.66 -8.35 15.89
C SER A 61 -16.93 -9.19 15.70
N PRO A 62 -16.85 -10.53 15.62
CA PRO A 62 -18.05 -11.36 15.50
C PRO A 62 -18.91 -11.20 16.76
N LEU A 63 -20.14 -10.71 16.62
CA LEU A 63 -21.18 -10.95 17.62
C LEU A 63 -21.56 -12.43 17.52
N GLU A 64 -20.97 -13.27 18.37
CA GLU A 64 -21.49 -14.61 18.65
C GLU A 64 -22.75 -14.49 19.50
N GLU A 65 -23.92 -14.85 18.97
CA GLU A 65 -25.11 -15.33 19.72
C GLU A 65 -25.86 -16.40 18.91
#